data_AF-A0A2E0HW37-F1
#
_entry.id   AF-A0A2E0HW37-F1
#
_cell.length_a   1.000
_cell.length_b   1.000
_cell.length_c   1.000
_cell.angle_alpha   90.00
_cell.angle_beta   90.00
_cell.angle_gamma   90.00
#
_symmetry.space_group_name_H-M   'P 1'
#
loop_
_entity.id
_entity.type
_entity.pdbx_description
1 polymer ?
#
loop_
_entity_poly.entity_id
_entity_poly.type
_entity_poly.pdbx_seq_one_letter_code
_entity_poly.pdbx_strand_id
1 'polypeptide(L)'
;MGEGLAAFSNPIARARWGANEAYDVSTSGGVQQQARFTFNGDPRAFERTIRILQEMASKYVADPEVIQFTRRLFNKKKLRNHDELGEIQAIVSYFQGTHHNNVSNEEVGKPLLYGDQGSYRYQKDPYSVEYFQSPPKVIRDIQAGESGADCDDIAAACACALNAAGYPSMLLIVDAGGPKGAYSHVMLATKTFSPNPMFGHDWFPVELIHPFELGKSVRISSYIPLLVENYDLTPKENRLIPKEFR
;
A
#
# COMPACT_ATOMS: atom_id res chain seq x y z
N MET A 1 -14.13 -1.74 -39.84
CA MET A 1 -13.15 -0.66 -39.55
C MET A 1 -13.88 0.35 -38.67
N GLY A 2 -13.58 0.36 -37.38
CA GLY A 2 -14.09 1.34 -36.43
C GLY A 2 -12.90 1.74 -35.58
N GLU A 3 -12.51 3.01 -35.70
CA GLU A 3 -11.25 3.57 -35.21
C GLU A 3 -11.14 3.44 -33.69
N GLY A 4 -9.98 2.99 -33.22
CA GLY A 4 -9.64 2.94 -31.81
C GLY A 4 -9.49 4.34 -31.26
N LEU A 5 -10.48 4.76 -30.45
CA LEU A 5 -10.35 5.92 -29.58
C LEU A 5 -9.44 5.53 -28.41
N ALA A 6 -8.27 6.17 -28.33
CA ALA A 6 -7.33 6.04 -27.22
C ALA A 6 -8.03 6.34 -25.88
N ALA A 7 -7.76 5.50 -24.87
CA ALA A 7 -8.29 5.58 -23.51
C ALA A 7 -7.92 6.88 -22.75
N PHE A 8 -7.19 7.80 -23.40
CA PHE A 8 -6.77 9.08 -22.86
C PHE A 8 -7.11 10.19 -23.85
N SER A 9 -8.38 10.62 -23.84
CA SER A 9 -8.77 11.92 -24.38
C SER A 9 -9.46 12.73 -23.28
N ASN A 10 -8.62 13.26 -22.37
CA ASN A 10 -8.85 14.36 -21.42
C ASN A 10 -9.84 14.16 -20.23
N PRO A 11 -9.48 14.63 -19.02
CA PRO A 11 -8.39 14.11 -18.18
C PRO A 11 -8.88 13.81 -16.75
N ILE A 12 -8.23 12.85 -16.08
CA ILE A 12 -8.26 12.67 -14.60
C ILE A 12 -7.85 13.95 -13.86
N ALA A 13 -7.22 14.92 -14.55
CA ALA A 13 -7.00 16.28 -14.05
C ALA A 13 -8.29 17.09 -13.77
N ARG A 14 -9.47 16.59 -14.16
CA ARG A 14 -10.79 17.15 -13.79
C ARG A 14 -11.57 16.32 -12.76
N ALA A 15 -11.04 15.20 -12.29
CA ALA A 15 -11.66 14.50 -11.16
C ALA A 15 -11.60 15.43 -9.95
N ARG A 16 -12.76 16.00 -9.58
CA ARG A 16 -12.90 16.73 -8.32
C ARG A 16 -12.83 15.70 -7.21
N TRP A 17 -11.69 15.67 -6.53
CA TRP A 17 -11.53 14.97 -5.26
C TRP A 17 -12.51 15.61 -4.27
N GLY A 18 -13.60 14.91 -3.96
CA GLY A 18 -14.71 15.42 -3.16
C GLY A 18 -16.05 14.94 -3.69
N ALA A 19 -16.73 14.09 -2.93
CA ALA A 19 -18.12 13.76 -3.22
C ALA A 19 -19.05 14.81 -2.61
N ASN A 20 -20.13 15.14 -3.34
CA ASN A 20 -21.42 15.46 -2.75
C ASN A 20 -22.51 15.05 -3.76
N GLU A 21 -23.67 14.54 -3.36
CA GLU A 21 -24.76 15.41 -2.89
C GLU A 21 -25.62 14.88 -1.72
N ALA A 22 -25.27 13.79 -1.05
CA ALA A 22 -26.03 13.40 0.16
C ALA A 22 -25.15 12.62 1.14
N TYR A 23 -24.72 13.29 2.20
CA TYR A 23 -25.18 13.04 3.58
C TYR A 23 -24.44 14.02 4.50
N ASP A 24 -25.19 15.01 4.98
CA ASP A 24 -24.76 15.97 6.00
C ASP A 24 -24.39 15.24 7.30
N VAL A 25 -23.09 15.16 7.59
CA VAL A 25 -22.57 15.32 8.95
C VAL A 25 -21.21 16.00 8.84
N SER A 26 -21.08 17.22 9.37
CA SER A 26 -19.80 17.90 9.46
C SER A 26 -18.89 17.19 10.48
N THR A 27 -18.03 16.31 10.03
CA THR A 27 -16.89 15.83 10.84
C THR A 27 -15.68 16.71 10.56
N SER A 28 -15.16 17.33 11.60
CA SER A 28 -13.94 18.13 11.56
C SER A 28 -12.73 17.21 11.45
N GLY A 29 -12.47 16.71 10.24
CA GLY A 29 -11.28 15.90 9.95
C GLY A 29 -11.41 15.13 8.64
N GLY A 30 -10.58 15.45 7.65
CA GLY A 30 -10.24 14.52 6.56
C GLY A 30 -11.27 14.27 5.46
N VAL A 31 -12.04 15.27 5.02
CA VAL A 31 -12.89 15.14 3.82
C VAL A 31 -12.02 15.42 2.58
N GLN A 32 -12.06 14.55 1.55
CA GLN A 32 -11.63 14.73 0.13
C GLN A 32 -10.48 13.87 -0.47
N GLN A 33 -10.11 12.69 0.07
CA GLN A 33 -9.07 11.87 -0.60
C GLN A 33 -9.38 10.36 -0.69
N GLN A 34 -10.62 10.04 -1.06
CA GLN A 34 -11.03 8.68 -1.38
C GLN A 34 -11.64 8.65 -2.79
N ALA A 35 -11.23 7.68 -3.60
CA ALA A 35 -11.78 7.45 -4.94
C ALA A 35 -12.54 6.12 -4.94
N ARG A 36 -13.75 6.10 -5.51
CA ARG A 36 -14.59 4.91 -5.59
C ARG A 36 -14.68 4.44 -7.04
N PHE A 37 -14.46 3.15 -7.25
CA PHE A 37 -14.65 2.48 -8.53
C PHE A 37 -15.61 1.29 -8.37
N THR A 38 -16.23 0.88 -9.47
CA THR A 38 -17.11 -0.29 -9.51
C THR A 38 -16.72 -1.10 -10.73
N PHE A 39 -16.36 -2.36 -10.51
CA PHE A 39 -15.72 -3.21 -11.53
C PHE A 39 -16.58 -4.40 -11.96
N ASN A 40 -17.91 -4.31 -11.82
CA ASN A 40 -18.87 -5.38 -12.11
C ASN A 40 -18.56 -6.16 -13.40
N GLY A 41 -18.09 -7.42 -13.24
CA GLY A 41 -17.83 -8.35 -14.34
C GLY A 41 -16.69 -7.95 -15.29
N ASP A 42 -15.83 -7.01 -14.91
CA ASP A 42 -14.73 -6.55 -15.75
C ASP A 42 -13.52 -7.49 -15.65
N PRO A 43 -13.15 -8.22 -16.72
CA PRO A 43 -11.97 -9.10 -16.72
C PRO A 43 -10.65 -8.33 -16.58
N ARG A 44 -10.66 -6.99 -16.72
CA ARG A 44 -9.50 -6.10 -16.54
C ARG A 44 -9.52 -5.34 -15.22
N ALA A 45 -10.42 -5.68 -14.29
CA ALA A 45 -10.52 -5.04 -12.98
C ALA A 45 -9.15 -5.01 -12.27
N PHE A 46 -8.47 -6.15 -12.21
CA PHE A 46 -7.14 -6.27 -11.62
C PHE A 46 -6.11 -5.31 -12.24
N GLU A 47 -6.01 -5.27 -13.57
CA GLU A 47 -5.08 -4.37 -14.26
C GLU A 47 -5.38 -2.89 -13.95
N ARG A 48 -6.66 -2.52 -13.88
CA ARG A 48 -7.07 -1.15 -13.54
C ARG A 48 -6.73 -0.81 -12.09
N THR A 49 -7.02 -1.69 -11.14
CA THR A 49 -6.65 -1.52 -9.72
C THR A 49 -5.15 -1.25 -9.59
N ILE A 50 -4.32 -2.09 -10.23
CA ILE A 50 -2.87 -1.91 -10.21
C ILE A 50 -2.42 -0.57 -10.79
N ARG A 51 -2.99 -0.15 -11.93
CA ARG A 51 -2.66 1.15 -12.54
C ARG A 51 -3.06 2.33 -11.64
N ILE A 52 -4.20 2.23 -10.96
CA ILE A 52 -4.65 3.25 -10.00
C ILE A 52 -3.66 3.33 -8.83
N LEU A 53 -3.21 2.19 -8.29
CA LEU A 53 -2.22 2.15 -7.22
C LEU A 53 -0.88 2.78 -7.66
N GLN A 54 -0.41 2.47 -8.87
CA GLN A 54 0.82 3.07 -9.44
C GLN A 54 0.72 4.60 -9.58
N GLU A 55 -0.41 5.09 -10.10
CA GLU A 55 -0.66 6.53 -10.25
C GLU A 55 -0.74 7.21 -8.87
N MET A 56 -1.46 6.59 -7.93
CA MET A 56 -1.61 7.11 -6.58
C MET A 56 -0.28 7.16 -5.83
N ALA A 57 0.51 6.08 -5.88
CA ALA A 57 1.83 6.03 -5.26
C ALA A 57 2.75 7.12 -5.85
N SER A 58 2.79 7.21 -7.19
CA SER A 58 3.60 8.21 -7.91
C SER A 58 3.19 9.65 -7.58
N LYS A 59 1.88 9.90 -7.38
CA LYS A 59 1.35 11.22 -7.04
C LYS A 59 1.70 11.64 -5.60
N TYR A 60 1.64 10.71 -4.65
CA TYR A 60 1.73 11.05 -3.22
C TYR A 60 3.08 10.72 -2.57
N VAL A 61 4.01 10.06 -3.26
CA VAL A 61 5.36 9.76 -2.72
C VAL A 61 6.10 11.01 -2.23
N ALA A 62 5.96 12.13 -2.94
CA ALA A 62 6.56 13.41 -2.61
C ALA A 62 5.64 14.33 -1.78
N ASP A 63 4.51 13.81 -1.29
CA ASP A 63 3.56 14.60 -0.50
C ASP A 63 4.23 15.04 0.83
N PRO A 64 4.13 16.33 1.21
CA PRO A 64 4.72 16.83 2.45
C PRO A 64 4.27 16.07 3.71
N GLU A 65 3.03 15.59 3.76
CA GLU A 65 2.53 14.84 4.91
C GLU A 65 3.22 13.48 5.04
N VAL A 66 3.42 12.77 3.93
CA VAL A 66 4.14 11.49 3.87
C VAL A 66 5.59 11.68 4.32
N ILE A 67 6.29 12.67 3.75
CA ILE A 67 7.68 12.99 4.09
C ILE A 67 7.81 13.36 5.58
N GLN A 68 6.92 14.22 6.08
CA GLN A 68 6.93 14.63 7.49
C GLN A 68 6.59 13.49 8.42
N PHE A 69 5.68 12.59 8.03
CA PHE A 69 5.37 11.38 8.78
C PHE A 69 6.62 10.50 8.93
N THR A 70 7.30 10.16 7.83
CA THR A 70 8.48 9.29 7.85
C THR A 70 9.59 9.86 8.74
N ARG A 71 9.86 11.17 8.63
CA ARG A 71 10.85 11.85 9.51
C ARG A 71 10.45 11.81 10.98
N ARG A 72 9.18 12.08 11.30
CA ARG A 72 8.67 12.03 12.68
C ARG A 72 8.77 10.61 13.26
N LEU A 73 8.49 9.59 12.44
CA LEU A 73 8.59 8.19 12.84
C LEU A 73 10.03 7.81 13.20
N PHE A 74 11.01 8.14 12.36
CA PHE A 74 12.42 7.85 12.62
C PHE A 74 12.95 8.58 13.86
N ASN A 75 12.61 9.87 14.01
CA ASN A 75 12.97 10.65 15.19
C ASN A 75 12.38 10.04 16.47
N LYS A 76 11.11 9.62 16.45
CA LYS A 76 10.45 8.96 17.60
C LYS A 76 11.13 7.64 17.97
N LYS A 77 11.55 6.86 16.97
CA LYS A 77 12.24 5.57 17.15
C LYS A 77 13.73 5.72 17.50
N LYS A 78 14.27 6.95 17.48
CA LYS A 78 15.68 7.25 17.76
C LYS A 78 16.64 6.44 16.88
N LEU A 79 16.25 6.19 15.63
CA LEU A 79 17.11 5.52 14.65
C LEU A 79 18.32 6.42 14.36
N ARG A 80 19.51 5.83 14.32
CA ARG A 80 20.79 6.52 14.15
C ARG A 80 21.60 5.82 13.06
N ASN A 81 22.55 6.55 12.47
CA ASN A 81 23.59 6.02 11.58
C ASN A 81 23.09 5.33 10.30
N HIS A 82 21.92 5.71 9.77
CA HIS A 82 21.36 5.07 8.57
C HIS A 82 21.21 3.55 8.73
N ASP A 83 20.64 3.11 9.84
CA ASP A 83 20.23 1.72 10.03
C ASP A 83 19.07 1.40 9.07
N GLU A 84 19.41 1.03 7.83
CA GLU A 84 18.43 0.86 6.76
C GLU A 84 17.38 -0.21 7.10
N LEU A 85 17.79 -1.31 7.73
CA LEU A 85 16.86 -2.36 8.17
C LEU A 85 16.00 -1.87 9.34
N GLY A 86 16.56 -1.13 10.30
CA GLY A 86 15.80 -0.52 11.39
C GLY A 86 14.79 0.52 10.92
N GLU A 87 15.13 1.30 9.88
CA GLU A 87 14.25 2.26 9.23
C GLU A 87 13.09 1.58 8.51
N ILE A 88 13.37 0.57 7.68
CA ILE A 88 12.34 -0.25 7.02
C ILE A 88 11.46 -0.93 8.08
N GLN A 89 12.04 -1.56 9.10
CA GLN A 89 11.30 -2.20 10.17
C GLN A 89 10.40 -1.22 10.93
N ALA A 90 10.86 0.02 11.17
CA ALA A 90 10.05 1.04 11.84
C ALA A 90 8.82 1.44 11.01
N ILE A 91 8.99 1.61 9.69
CA ILE A 91 7.88 1.89 8.77
C ILE A 91 6.92 0.71 8.71
N VAL A 92 7.45 -0.49 8.48
CA VAL A 92 6.64 -1.71 8.38
C VAL A 92 5.87 -1.96 9.67
N SER A 93 6.49 -1.85 10.84
CA SER A 93 5.80 -2.01 12.12
C SER A 93 4.74 -0.94 12.38
N TYR A 94 4.82 0.24 11.75
CA TYR A 94 3.74 1.23 11.85
C TYR A 94 2.53 0.81 11.02
N PHE A 95 2.76 0.39 9.77
CA PHE A 95 1.69 -0.02 8.84
C PHE A 95 1.23 -1.46 9.02
N GLN A 96 1.95 -2.29 9.76
CA GLN A 96 1.43 -3.56 10.31
C GLN A 96 0.39 -3.33 11.41
N GLY A 97 0.27 -2.08 11.88
CA GLY A 97 -0.62 -1.70 12.96
C GLY A 97 -0.18 -2.27 14.31
N THR A 98 -1.00 -2.04 15.33
CA THR A 98 -0.86 -2.63 16.65
C THR A 98 -1.33 -4.09 16.67
N HIS A 99 -0.80 -4.91 15.76
CA HIS A 99 -0.53 -6.31 16.06
C HIS A 99 0.48 -6.36 17.23
N HIS A 100 0.00 -6.05 18.42
CA HIS A 100 0.73 -6.26 19.64
C HIS A 100 0.64 -7.74 19.98
N ASN A 101 1.69 -8.28 20.57
CA ASN A 101 1.81 -9.66 21.07
C ASN A 101 0.67 -10.11 22.03
N ASN A 102 -0.29 -9.22 22.34
CA ASN A 102 -1.39 -9.41 23.27
C ASN A 102 -2.77 -9.52 22.57
N VAL A 103 -2.84 -9.38 21.25
CA VAL A 103 -4.07 -9.62 20.48
C VAL A 103 -4.03 -11.07 19.99
N SER A 104 -5.04 -11.86 20.36
CA SER A 104 -5.10 -13.28 19.99
C SER A 104 -5.21 -13.45 18.47
N ASN A 105 -4.73 -14.58 17.93
CA ASN A 105 -4.91 -14.91 16.50
C ASN A 105 -6.39 -14.91 16.08
N GLU A 106 -7.31 -15.06 17.03
CA GLU A 106 -8.77 -15.04 16.82
C GLU A 106 -9.33 -13.62 16.69
N GLU A 107 -8.57 -12.60 17.04
CA GLU A 107 -8.93 -11.18 16.94
C GLU A 107 -8.34 -10.51 15.69
N VAL A 108 -7.49 -11.24 14.96
CA VAL A 108 -6.93 -10.81 13.68
C VAL A 108 -8.06 -10.68 12.66
N GLY A 109 -8.25 -9.47 12.13
CA GLY A 109 -9.35 -9.14 11.23
C GLY A 109 -10.68 -8.83 11.92
N LYS A 110 -10.75 -8.84 13.27
CA LYS A 110 -11.84 -8.19 14.00
C LYS A 110 -11.57 -6.69 14.07
N PRO A 111 -12.61 -5.84 14.08
CA PRO A 111 -12.44 -4.40 14.31
C PRO A 111 -11.64 -4.17 15.58
N LEU A 112 -10.41 -3.63 15.46
CA LEU A 112 -9.72 -3.09 16.62
C LEU A 112 -10.60 -2.00 17.21
N LEU A 113 -10.70 -1.98 18.54
CA LEU A 113 -11.54 -1.05 19.26
C LEU A 113 -11.17 0.39 18.91
N TYR A 114 -12.20 1.24 18.85
CA TYR A 114 -12.10 2.68 18.66
C TYR A 114 -11.02 3.28 19.58
N GLY A 115 -9.99 3.93 19.02
CA GLY A 115 -9.07 4.76 19.81
C GLY A 115 -7.63 4.27 20.03
N ASP A 116 -7.17 3.22 19.38
CA ASP A 116 -5.72 2.92 19.33
C ASP A 116 -5.03 3.94 18.40
N GLN A 117 -4.63 5.08 18.96
CA GLN A 117 -3.84 6.08 18.26
C GLN A 117 -2.56 5.43 17.71
N GLY A 118 -2.47 5.32 16.37
CA GLY A 118 -1.34 4.66 15.70
C GLY A 118 -1.59 3.24 15.20
N SER A 119 -2.85 2.79 15.12
CA SER A 119 -3.24 1.54 14.45
C SER A 119 -4.34 1.78 13.40
N TYR A 120 -4.54 0.82 12.49
CA TYR A 120 -5.65 0.81 11.53
C TYR A 120 -6.51 -0.44 11.72
N ARG A 121 -7.78 -0.33 11.35
CA ARG A 121 -8.69 -1.46 11.22
C ARG A 121 -8.62 -2.01 9.81
N TYR A 122 -8.28 -3.29 9.65
CA TYR A 122 -8.44 -3.96 8.37
C TYR A 122 -9.94 -4.06 8.02
N GLN A 123 -10.34 -3.45 6.90
CA GLN A 123 -11.73 -3.42 6.47
C GLN A 123 -11.81 -3.63 4.97
N LYS A 124 -12.26 -4.82 4.55
CA LYS A 124 -12.47 -5.14 3.14
C LYS A 124 -13.53 -4.24 2.52
N ASP A 125 -13.33 -3.93 1.25
CA ASP A 125 -14.33 -3.25 0.46
C ASP A 125 -15.60 -4.09 0.21
N PRO A 126 -16.76 -3.43 -0.02
CA PRO A 126 -17.97 -4.10 -0.44
C PRO A 126 -17.78 -4.85 -1.76
N TYR A 127 -18.50 -5.96 -1.93
CA TYR A 127 -18.40 -6.78 -3.13
C TYR A 127 -18.59 -5.96 -4.42
N SER A 128 -17.66 -6.12 -5.37
CA SER A 128 -17.61 -5.46 -6.68
C SER A 128 -17.43 -3.93 -6.67
N VAL A 129 -17.12 -3.35 -5.51
CA VAL A 129 -16.76 -1.94 -5.34
C VAL A 129 -15.34 -1.89 -4.80
N GLU A 130 -14.54 -0.95 -5.31
CA GLU A 130 -13.20 -0.69 -4.80
C GLU A 130 -13.11 0.77 -4.34
N TYR A 131 -12.55 1.00 -3.17
CA TYR A 131 -12.35 2.30 -2.56
C TYR A 131 -10.87 2.54 -2.30
N PHE A 132 -10.24 3.36 -3.13
CA PHE A 132 -8.86 3.76 -2.92
C PHE A 132 -8.78 4.97 -2.01
N GLN A 133 -7.98 4.87 -0.96
CA GLN A 133 -7.62 5.93 -0.06
C GLN A 133 -6.21 6.43 -0.38
N SER A 134 -6.06 7.75 -0.46
CA SER A 134 -4.73 8.32 -0.66
C SER A 134 -3.80 8.01 0.53
N PRO A 135 -2.49 7.81 0.30
CA PRO A 135 -1.49 7.66 1.35
C PRO A 135 -1.56 8.69 2.49
N PRO A 136 -1.70 10.01 2.25
CA PRO A 136 -1.81 10.98 3.34
C PRO A 136 -3.06 10.79 4.20
N LYS A 137 -4.20 10.45 3.57
CA LYS A 137 -5.44 10.12 4.29
C LYS A 137 -5.25 8.91 5.20
N VAL A 138 -4.72 7.79 4.68
CA VAL A 138 -4.48 6.58 5.48
C VAL A 138 -3.61 6.92 6.70
N ILE A 139 -2.52 7.66 6.50
CA ILE A 139 -1.63 8.10 7.59
C ILE A 139 -2.38 8.96 8.62
N ARG A 140 -3.17 9.95 8.19
CA ARG A 140 -3.96 10.81 9.08
C ARG A 140 -4.96 10.01 9.90
N ASP A 141 -5.70 9.12 9.26
CA ASP A 141 -6.73 8.34 9.92
C ASP A 141 -6.12 7.37 10.93
N ILE A 142 -4.94 6.80 10.65
CA ILE A 142 -4.19 5.97 11.61
C ILE A 142 -3.78 6.80 12.84
N GLN A 143 -3.28 8.02 12.60
CA GLN A 143 -2.89 8.94 13.68
C GLN A 143 -4.09 9.37 14.53
N ALA A 144 -5.27 9.52 13.92
CA ALA A 144 -6.51 9.84 14.60
C ALA A 144 -7.14 8.63 15.33
N GLY A 145 -6.72 7.39 15.01
CA GLY A 145 -7.37 6.17 15.50
C GLY A 145 -8.72 5.90 14.83
N GLU A 146 -8.93 6.43 13.63
CA GLU A 146 -10.18 6.38 12.86
C GLU A 146 -10.06 5.54 11.57
N SER A 147 -8.87 5.00 11.28
CA SER A 147 -8.58 4.32 10.01
C SER A 147 -9.33 3.00 9.86
N GLY A 148 -10.03 2.86 8.74
CA GLY A 148 -10.45 1.59 8.14
C GLY A 148 -9.92 1.52 6.72
N ALA A 149 -9.05 0.55 6.43
CA ALA A 149 -8.38 0.38 5.14
C ALA A 149 -8.17 -1.12 4.88
N ASP A 150 -8.08 -1.54 3.63
CA ASP A 150 -7.70 -2.90 3.25
C ASP A 150 -6.26 -2.96 2.71
N CYS A 151 -5.92 -4.06 2.04
CA CYS A 151 -4.54 -4.42 1.78
C CYS A 151 -3.84 -3.47 0.79
N ASP A 152 -4.54 -2.95 -0.20
CA ASP A 152 -3.96 -2.12 -1.25
C ASP A 152 -3.83 -0.66 -0.82
N ASP A 153 -4.81 -0.13 -0.06
CA ASP A 153 -4.71 1.16 0.65
C ASP A 153 -3.46 1.23 1.53
N ILE A 154 -3.25 0.20 2.35
CA ILE A 154 -2.13 0.11 3.29
C ILE A 154 -0.82 -0.13 2.55
N ALA A 155 -0.82 -0.97 1.51
CA ALA A 155 0.34 -1.16 0.65
C ALA A 155 0.77 0.14 -0.03
N ALA A 156 -0.17 0.92 -0.58
CA ALA A 156 0.14 2.20 -1.22
C ALA A 156 0.70 3.22 -0.21
N ALA A 157 0.10 3.31 0.98
CA ALA A 157 0.57 4.21 2.03
C ALA A 157 1.98 3.86 2.52
N CYS A 158 2.22 2.58 2.80
CA CYS A 158 3.51 2.08 3.24
C CYS A 158 4.59 2.23 2.15
N ALA A 159 4.26 1.94 0.88
CA ALA A 159 5.20 2.12 -0.22
C ALA A 159 5.60 3.59 -0.42
N CYS A 160 4.68 4.54 -0.25
CA CYS A 160 5.00 5.95 -0.27
C CYS A 160 5.93 6.34 0.88
N ALA A 161 5.70 5.81 2.09
CA ALA A 161 6.56 6.07 3.25
C ALA A 161 7.96 5.47 3.07
N LEU A 162 8.07 4.25 2.54
CA LEU A 162 9.33 3.58 2.19
C LEU A 162 10.10 4.39 1.15
N ASN A 163 9.46 4.80 0.06
CA ASN A 163 10.12 5.59 -0.98
C ASN A 163 10.47 7.01 -0.52
N ALA A 164 9.67 7.62 0.36
CA ALA A 164 10.02 8.90 0.98
C ALA A 164 11.25 8.79 1.90
N ALA A 165 11.53 7.59 2.45
CA ALA A 165 12.79 7.25 3.11
C ALA A 165 13.90 6.82 2.13
N GLY A 166 13.57 6.66 0.85
CA GLY A 166 14.47 6.29 -0.23
C GLY A 166 14.45 4.81 -0.63
N TYR A 167 13.67 3.96 0.05
CA TYR A 167 13.62 2.54 -0.24
C TYR A 167 12.64 2.21 -1.38
N PRO A 168 13.10 1.59 -2.48
CA PRO A 168 12.23 1.27 -3.61
C PRO A 168 11.20 0.22 -3.22
N SER A 169 10.03 0.23 -3.86
CA SER A 169 8.89 -0.61 -3.44
C SER A 169 8.16 -1.23 -4.63
N MET A 170 7.89 -2.53 -4.54
CA MET A 170 7.00 -3.26 -5.44
C MET A 170 5.75 -3.73 -4.70
N LEU A 171 4.64 -3.87 -5.42
CA LEU A 171 3.56 -4.73 -4.97
C LEU A 171 3.98 -6.18 -5.18
N LEU A 172 3.69 -7.01 -4.19
CA LEU A 172 3.92 -8.44 -4.21
C LEU A 172 2.56 -9.12 -4.12
N ILE A 173 2.19 -9.83 -5.19
CA ILE A 173 0.89 -10.50 -5.27
C ILE A 173 1.07 -11.92 -4.79
N VAL A 174 0.28 -12.32 -3.79
CA VAL A 174 0.24 -13.70 -3.31
C VAL A 174 -1.11 -14.33 -3.57
N ASP A 175 -1.08 -15.61 -3.91
CA ASP A 175 -2.30 -16.40 -4.10
C ASP A 175 -2.72 -16.99 -2.75
N ALA A 176 -3.76 -16.42 -2.12
CA ALA A 176 -4.30 -16.94 -0.88
C ALA A 176 -5.24 -18.12 -1.16
N GLY A 177 -4.66 -19.26 -1.57
CA GLY A 177 -5.25 -20.61 -1.45
C GLY A 177 -6.62 -20.86 -2.09
N GLY A 178 -7.05 -20.08 -3.09
CA GLY A 178 -8.34 -20.24 -3.78
C GLY A 178 -8.20 -20.61 -5.27
N PRO A 179 -9.31 -20.84 -6.00
CA PRO A 179 -9.26 -20.84 -7.46
C PRO A 179 -8.69 -19.50 -7.95
N LYS A 180 -7.89 -19.53 -9.03
CA LYS A 180 -7.19 -18.35 -9.60
C LYS A 180 -8.09 -17.12 -9.58
N GLY A 181 -7.67 -16.08 -8.84
CA GLY A 181 -8.37 -14.80 -8.75
C GLY A 181 -9.42 -14.68 -7.65
N ALA A 182 -9.60 -15.68 -6.79
CA ALA A 182 -10.63 -15.62 -5.74
C ALA A 182 -10.23 -14.78 -4.51
N TYR A 183 -8.95 -14.74 -4.12
CA TYR A 183 -8.43 -13.84 -3.07
C TYR A 183 -6.93 -13.62 -3.28
N SER A 184 -6.56 -12.64 -4.10
CA SER A 184 -5.18 -12.16 -4.17
C SER A 184 -4.95 -11.20 -3.01
N HIS A 185 -4.10 -11.57 -2.05
CA HIS A 185 -3.61 -10.62 -1.05
C HIS A 185 -2.45 -9.83 -1.65
N VAL A 186 -2.39 -8.54 -1.33
CA VAL A 186 -1.33 -7.64 -1.79
C VAL A 186 -0.41 -7.36 -0.61
N MET A 187 0.85 -7.74 -0.79
CA MET A 187 1.96 -7.40 0.09
C MET A 187 2.84 -6.37 -0.62
N LEU A 188 3.89 -5.91 0.08
CA LEU A 188 4.97 -5.18 -0.55
C LEU A 188 6.23 -6.05 -0.67
N ALA A 189 7.16 -5.58 -1.49
CA ALA A 189 8.56 -5.96 -1.40
C ALA A 189 9.43 -4.70 -1.47
N THR A 190 10.54 -4.72 -0.77
CA THR A 190 11.52 -3.63 -0.77
C THR A 190 12.94 -4.18 -0.69
N LYS A 191 13.93 -3.29 -0.71
CA LYS A 191 15.33 -3.61 -0.52
C LYS A 191 16.06 -2.43 0.11
N THR A 192 17.20 -2.74 0.70
CA THR A 192 18.18 -1.76 1.16
C THR A 192 18.99 -1.22 -0.03
N PHE A 193 19.57 -0.04 0.12
CA PHE A 193 20.52 0.54 -0.83
C PHE A 193 21.83 -0.26 -0.82
N SER A 194 22.32 -0.51 0.38
CA SER A 194 23.56 -1.26 0.61
C SER A 194 23.24 -2.73 0.87
N PRO A 195 24.17 -3.67 0.57
CA PRO A 195 23.97 -5.05 0.95
C PRO A 195 23.86 -5.17 2.46
N ASN A 196 22.87 -5.91 2.94
CA ASN A 196 22.65 -6.11 4.37
C ASN A 196 22.86 -7.58 4.79
N PRO A 197 23.12 -7.87 6.07
CA PRO A 197 23.40 -9.23 6.53
C PRO A 197 22.25 -10.24 6.36
N MET A 198 21.00 -9.77 6.24
CA MET A 198 19.82 -10.63 6.17
C MET A 198 19.47 -11.02 4.74
N PHE A 199 19.57 -10.07 3.80
CA PHE A 199 19.05 -10.21 2.44
C PHE A 199 20.08 -9.88 1.36
N GLY A 200 21.31 -9.47 1.73
CA GLY A 200 22.31 -9.03 0.76
C GLY A 200 21.75 -7.87 -0.06
N HIS A 201 21.78 -8.01 -1.39
CA HIS A 201 21.25 -7.03 -2.35
C HIS A 201 19.80 -7.34 -2.82
N ASP A 202 19.22 -8.44 -2.33
CA ASP A 202 17.97 -8.96 -2.84
C ASP A 202 16.77 -8.17 -2.32
N TRP A 203 15.70 -8.19 -3.12
CA TRP A 203 14.37 -7.80 -2.71
C TRP A 203 13.83 -8.77 -1.66
N PHE A 204 13.18 -8.25 -0.64
CA PHE A 204 12.56 -9.04 0.41
C PHE A 204 11.09 -8.64 0.64
N PRO A 205 10.21 -9.63 0.92
CA PRO A 205 8.80 -9.37 1.20
C PRO A 205 8.55 -8.55 2.46
N VAL A 206 7.48 -7.76 2.42
CA VAL A 206 6.95 -6.94 3.49
C VAL A 206 5.45 -7.22 3.60
N GLU A 207 5.06 -7.97 4.62
CA GLU A 207 3.67 -8.21 4.98
C GLU A 207 3.16 -7.08 5.86
N LEU A 208 1.95 -6.58 5.62
CA LEU A 208 1.38 -5.45 6.38
C LEU A 208 0.11 -5.85 7.14
N ILE A 209 -0.48 -7.00 6.85
CA ILE A 209 -1.74 -7.44 7.48
C ILE A 209 -1.49 -8.54 8.51
N HIS A 210 -0.56 -9.44 8.22
CA HIS A 210 -0.19 -10.53 9.12
C HIS A 210 1.13 -10.23 9.85
N PRO A 211 1.34 -10.77 11.06
CA PRO A 211 2.55 -10.52 11.85
C PRO A 211 3.73 -11.38 11.35
N PHE A 212 4.02 -11.30 10.04
CA PHE A 212 5.19 -11.95 9.47
C PHE A 212 6.43 -11.08 9.73
N GLU A 213 7.53 -11.74 10.07
CA GLU A 213 8.85 -11.11 10.10
C GLU A 213 9.23 -10.61 8.69
N LEU A 214 10.06 -9.57 8.65
CA LEU A 214 10.59 -9.07 7.39
C LEU A 214 11.23 -10.20 6.57
N GLY A 215 10.92 -10.21 5.27
CA GLY A 215 11.41 -11.22 4.33
C GLY A 215 10.64 -12.54 4.36
N LYS A 216 9.69 -12.74 5.27
CA LYS A 216 8.80 -13.90 5.26
C LYS A 216 7.57 -13.62 4.39
N SER A 217 7.19 -14.62 3.61
CA SER A 217 6.03 -14.55 2.73
C SER A 217 5.45 -15.95 2.54
N VAL A 218 4.17 -15.99 2.21
CA VAL A 218 3.57 -17.13 1.53
C VAL A 218 4.07 -17.19 0.07
N ARG A 219 3.58 -18.15 -0.72
CA ARG A 219 4.01 -18.31 -2.11
C ARG A 219 3.72 -17.05 -2.94
N ILE A 220 4.80 -16.49 -3.48
CA ILE A 220 4.77 -15.31 -4.34
C ILE A 220 4.32 -15.72 -5.74
N SER A 221 3.32 -15.03 -6.27
CA SER A 221 2.79 -15.26 -7.61
C SER A 221 3.42 -14.32 -8.62
N SER A 222 3.50 -13.03 -8.30
CA SER A 222 4.08 -12.02 -9.18
C SER A 222 4.59 -10.80 -8.39
N TYR A 223 5.48 -10.06 -9.03
CA TYR A 223 5.90 -8.74 -8.61
C TYR A 223 5.33 -7.69 -9.56
N ILE A 224 4.95 -6.54 -9.04
CA ILE A 224 4.51 -5.41 -9.83
C ILE A 224 5.25 -4.16 -9.36
N PRO A 225 6.07 -3.52 -10.22
CA PRO A 225 6.75 -2.28 -9.88
C PRO A 225 5.76 -1.20 -9.49
N LEU A 226 6.01 -0.53 -8.36
CA LEU A 226 5.17 0.59 -7.91
C LEU A 226 5.96 1.90 -7.93
N LEU A 227 7.07 1.92 -7.21
CA LEU A 227 7.99 3.05 -7.11
C LEU A 227 9.41 2.48 -7.11
N VAL A 228 9.90 2.18 -8.31
CA VAL A 228 11.14 1.43 -8.57
C VAL A 228 11.83 2.03 -9.79
N GLU A 229 13.16 2.11 -9.74
CA GLU A 229 13.95 2.54 -10.88
C GLU A 229 14.50 1.34 -11.66
N ASN A 230 14.85 1.55 -12.94
CA ASN A 230 15.36 0.48 -13.79
C ASN A 230 16.60 -0.22 -13.23
N TYR A 231 17.43 0.50 -12.48
CA TYR A 231 18.65 -0.07 -11.87
C TYR A 231 18.35 -0.96 -10.65
N ASP A 232 17.16 -0.89 -10.07
CA ASP A 232 16.78 -1.73 -8.94
C ASP A 232 16.33 -3.13 -9.38
N LEU A 233 15.98 -3.28 -10.68
CA LEU A 233 15.45 -4.50 -11.27
C LEU A 233 16.56 -5.40 -11.79
N THR A 234 16.71 -6.61 -11.23
CA THR A 234 17.60 -7.63 -11.81
C THR A 234 16.86 -8.53 -12.79
N PRO A 235 17.57 -9.37 -13.58
CA PRO A 235 16.93 -10.37 -14.43
C PRO A 235 16.04 -11.36 -13.66
N LYS A 236 16.25 -11.55 -12.35
CA LYS A 236 15.45 -12.42 -11.49
C LYS A 236 14.05 -11.83 -11.28
N GLU A 237 13.96 -10.57 -10.84
CA GLU A 237 12.68 -9.88 -10.62
C GLU A 237 11.93 -9.65 -11.94
N ASN A 238 12.64 -9.26 -13.00
CA ASN A 238 12.04 -9.05 -14.33
C ASN A 238 11.30 -10.28 -14.90
N ARG A 239 11.67 -11.50 -14.47
CA ARG A 239 10.96 -12.73 -14.87
C ARG A 239 9.62 -12.90 -14.16
N LEU A 240 9.48 -12.33 -12.96
CA LEU A 240 8.28 -12.41 -12.14
C LEU A 240 7.34 -11.21 -12.34
N ILE A 241 7.79 -10.18 -13.06
CA ILE A 241 6.95 -9.06 -13.50
C ILE A 241 6.16 -9.46 -14.76
N PRO A 242 4.81 -9.46 -14.70
CA PRO A 242 3.97 -9.72 -15.87
C PRO A 242 4.26 -8.72 -16.99
N LYS A 243 4.17 -9.15 -18.25
CA LYS A 243 4.62 -8.35 -19.41
C LYS A 243 3.89 -7.01 -19.54
N GLU A 244 2.65 -6.97 -19.10
CA GLU A 244 1.77 -5.82 -19.08
C GLU A 244 2.15 -4.74 -18.05
N PHE A 245 3.01 -5.07 -17.07
CA PHE A 245 3.49 -4.17 -16.02
C PHE A 245 5.02 -3.99 -16.03
N ARG A 246 5.68 -4.38 -17.13
CA ARG A 246 7.10 -4.08 -17.35
C ARG A 246 7.29 -2.68 -17.91
#